data_AF-A0A971RNE1-F1
#
_entry.id   AF-A0A971RNE1-F1
#
_cell.length_a   1.000
_cell.length_b   1.000
_cell.length_c   1.000
_cell.angle_alpha   90.00
_cell.angle_beta   90.00
_cell.angle_gamma   90.00
#
_symmetry.space_group_name_H-M   'P 1'
#
loop_
_entity.id
_entity.type
_entity.pdbx_description
1 polymer ?
#
loop_
_entity_poly.entity_id
_entity_poly.type
_entity_poly.pdbx_seq_one_letter_code
_entity_poly.pdbx_strand_id
1 'polypeptide(L)'
;MKRATRIFLFIIISAGLAILAYYTLSDISHIAQIFTGVIFMSALGAVAESQSVAIDENKAISIAVAINLSALLIYGSAGAVWVAFATAFFSVMDYGRGHKEHLFNTPVYKSLFNSSNYILSIAAAALTYRYLGCL
;
A
#
# COMPACT_ATOMS: atom_id res chain seq x y z
N MET A 1 -12.60 -6.03 -21.15
CA MET A 1 -12.86 -5.05 -20.05
C MET A 1 -13.65 -3.86 -20.59
N LYS A 2 -14.74 -3.45 -19.95
CA LYS A 2 -15.55 -2.29 -20.38
C LYS A 2 -14.70 -1.01 -20.35
N ARG A 3 -15.01 -0.03 -21.23
CA ARG A 3 -14.26 1.24 -21.32
C ARG A 3 -14.23 2.00 -19.99
N ALA A 4 -15.36 2.06 -19.28
CA ALA A 4 -15.46 2.69 -17.96
C ALA A 4 -14.51 2.06 -16.93
N THR A 5 -14.42 0.73 -16.88
CA THR A 5 -13.51 0.01 -15.97
C THR A 5 -12.04 0.35 -16.24
N ARG A 6 -11.64 0.45 -17.51
CA ARG A 6 -10.27 0.85 -17.88
C ARG A 6 -9.93 2.26 -17.39
N ILE A 7 -10.86 3.20 -17.58
CA ILE A 7 -10.68 4.59 -17.14
C ILE A 7 -10.58 4.64 -15.62
N PHE A 8 -11.45 3.96 -14.90
CA PHE A 8 -11.42 3.91 -13.44
C PHE A 8 -10.09 3.36 -12.91
N LEU A 9 -9.63 2.21 -13.42
CA LEU A 9 -8.34 1.65 -13.04
C LEU A 9 -7.18 2.63 -13.30
N PHE A 10 -7.20 3.28 -14.46
CA PHE A 10 -6.17 4.24 -14.83
C PHE A 10 -6.13 5.45 -13.89
N ILE A 11 -7.29 5.99 -13.50
CA ILE A 11 -7.40 7.11 -12.56
C ILE A 11 -6.80 6.73 -11.21
N ILE A 12 -7.20 5.57 -10.65
CA ILE A 12 -6.75 5.15 -9.32
C ILE A 12 -5.26 4.85 -9.31
N ILE A 13 -4.75 4.14 -10.33
CA ILE A 13 -3.32 3.85 -10.45
C ILE A 13 -2.52 5.15 -10.57
N SER A 14 -2.96 6.07 -11.43
CA SER A 14 -2.26 7.35 -11.64
C SER A 14 -2.28 8.20 -10.37
N ALA A 15 -3.40 8.26 -9.66
CA ALA A 15 -3.51 9.01 -8.42
C ALA A 15 -2.59 8.45 -7.33
N GLY A 16 -2.58 7.13 -7.13
CA GLY A 16 -1.70 6.50 -6.15
C GLY A 16 -0.22 6.71 -6.48
N LEU A 17 0.18 6.49 -7.73
CA LEU A 17 1.58 6.70 -8.15
C LEU A 17 1.99 8.18 -8.10
N ALA A 18 1.09 9.11 -8.41
CA ALA A 18 1.35 10.54 -8.27
C ALA A 18 1.58 10.94 -6.81
N ILE A 19 0.81 10.39 -5.86
CA ILE A 19 1.01 10.61 -4.43
C ILE A 19 2.34 10.03 -3.96
N LEU A 20 2.67 8.80 -4.37
CA LEU A 20 3.95 8.17 -4.08
C LEU A 20 5.12 9.03 -4.58
N ALA A 21 5.04 9.51 -5.83
CA ALA A 21 6.04 10.39 -6.41
C ALA A 21 6.12 11.74 -5.68
N TYR A 22 4.98 12.35 -5.34
CA TYR A 22 4.92 13.61 -4.59
C TYR A 22 5.66 13.51 -3.26
N TYR A 23 5.30 12.54 -2.40
CA TYR A 23 5.97 12.35 -1.11
C TYR A 23 7.45 11.97 -1.27
N THR A 24 7.80 11.21 -2.31
CA THR A 24 9.19 10.85 -2.58
C THR A 24 10.05 12.07 -2.94
N LEU A 25 9.52 12.97 -3.77
CA LEU A 25 10.23 14.15 -4.22
C LEU A 25 10.25 15.26 -3.17
N SER A 26 9.20 15.37 -2.35
CA SER A 26 9.12 16.38 -1.28
C SER A 26 10.08 16.09 -0.12
N ASP A 27 10.30 14.82 0.23
CA ASP A 27 11.05 14.42 1.43
C ASP A 27 12.20 13.43 1.12
N ILE A 28 12.89 13.62 -0.01
CA ILE A 28 13.91 12.67 -0.50
C ILE A 28 15.06 12.42 0.49
N SER A 29 15.51 13.47 1.18
CA SER A 29 16.59 13.38 2.18
C SER A 29 16.15 12.60 3.41
N HIS A 30 14.90 12.79 3.85
CA HIS A 30 14.31 12.05 4.96
C HIS A 30 14.16 10.57 4.60
N ILE A 31 13.61 10.26 3.42
CA ILE A 31 13.48 8.87 2.93
C ILE A 31 14.82 8.14 2.95
N ALA A 32 15.91 8.80 2.52
CA ALA A 32 17.24 8.20 2.54
C ALA A 32 17.70 7.79 3.95
N GLN A 33 17.32 8.56 4.98
CA GLN A 33 17.66 8.27 6.38
C GLN A 33 16.84 7.12 6.96
N ILE A 34 15.55 7.04 6.61
CA ILE A 34 14.62 6.02 7.12
C ILE A 34 14.56 4.75 6.24
N PHE A 35 15.35 4.70 5.15
CA PHE A 35 15.26 3.67 4.11
C PHE A 35 15.30 2.25 4.65
N THR A 36 16.21 1.95 5.57
CA THR A 36 16.32 0.62 6.20
C THR A 36 15.05 0.26 6.98
N GLY A 37 14.47 1.20 7.71
CA GLY A 37 13.23 1.01 8.45
C GLY A 37 12.02 0.81 7.54
N VAL A 38 11.96 1.55 6.44
CA VAL A 38 10.93 1.39 5.40
C VAL A 38 11.01 0.01 4.75
N ILE A 39 12.20 -0.48 4.40
CA ILE A 39 12.36 -1.84 3.86
C ILE A 39 11.87 -2.89 4.88
N PHE A 40 12.29 -2.75 6.13
CA PHE A 40 11.92 -3.69 7.18
C PHE A 40 10.40 -3.73 7.39
N MET A 41 9.75 -2.57 7.54
CA MET A 41 8.29 -2.49 7.66
C MET A 41 7.57 -2.97 6.40
N SER A 42 8.13 -2.73 5.21
CA SER A 42 7.56 -3.24 3.96
C SER A 42 7.57 -4.76 3.90
N ALA A 43 8.65 -5.40 4.35
CA ALA A 43 8.74 -6.85 4.41
C ALA A 43 7.74 -7.42 5.42
N LEU A 44 7.64 -6.83 6.61
CA LEU A 44 6.63 -7.22 7.61
C LEU A 44 5.22 -7.02 7.07
N GLY A 45 4.97 -5.89 6.42
CA GLY A 45 3.68 -5.55 5.80
C GLY A 45 3.29 -6.58 4.75
N ALA A 46 4.19 -6.93 3.83
CA ALA A 46 3.92 -7.93 2.81
C ALA A 46 3.63 -9.31 3.40
N VAL A 47 4.35 -9.73 4.45
CA VAL A 47 4.09 -10.99 5.15
C VAL A 47 2.72 -10.96 5.84
N ALA A 48 2.39 -9.88 6.55
CA ALA A 48 1.11 -9.73 7.23
C ALA A 48 -0.07 -9.66 6.24
N GLU A 49 0.12 -8.99 5.11
CA GLU A 49 -0.90 -8.89 4.06
C GLU A 49 -1.15 -10.25 3.40
N SER A 50 -0.09 -11.04 3.22
CA SER A 50 -0.21 -12.41 2.73
C SER A 50 -0.98 -13.34 3.67
N GLN A 51 -1.20 -12.92 4.92
CA GLN A 51 -1.96 -13.63 5.95
C GLN A 51 -3.28 -12.92 6.29
N SER A 52 -3.84 -12.15 5.36
CA SER A 52 -5.14 -11.48 5.57
C SER A 52 -6.22 -12.48 6.00
N VAL A 53 -7.05 -12.09 6.98
CA VAL A 53 -8.08 -12.97 7.54
C VAL A 53 -9.35 -12.83 6.73
N ALA A 54 -9.76 -13.91 6.06
CA ALA A 54 -11.06 -13.96 5.38
C ALA A 54 -12.18 -13.97 6.43
N ILE A 55 -13.12 -13.04 6.32
CA ILE A 55 -14.35 -13.03 7.11
C ILE A 55 -15.44 -13.83 6.41
N ASP A 56 -15.50 -13.70 5.08
CA ASP A 56 -16.54 -14.27 4.22
C ASP A 56 -15.94 -14.50 2.81
N GLU A 57 -16.66 -15.17 1.92
CA GLU A 57 -16.21 -15.54 0.56
C GLU A 57 -15.68 -14.35 -0.27
N ASN A 58 -16.15 -13.13 0.05
CA ASN A 58 -15.83 -11.92 -0.70
C ASN A 58 -15.14 -10.83 0.17
N LYS A 59 -14.83 -11.11 1.44
CA LYS A 59 -14.33 -10.08 2.38
C LYS A 59 -13.16 -10.60 3.19
N ALA A 60 -12.08 -9.84 3.21
CA ALA A 60 -10.92 -10.08 4.07
C ALA A 60 -10.55 -8.81 4.83
N ILE A 61 -10.04 -8.97 6.04
CA ILE A 61 -9.41 -7.89 6.81
C ILE A 61 -7.91 -7.99 6.63
N SER A 62 -7.30 -6.89 6.21
CA SER A 62 -5.85 -6.73 6.19
C SER A 62 -5.33 -6.47 7.61
N ILE A 63 -4.45 -7.35 8.07
CA ILE A 63 -3.67 -7.13 9.30
C ILE A 63 -2.59 -6.06 9.05
N ALA A 64 -2.10 -5.94 7.82
CA ALA A 64 -1.04 -5.02 7.45
C ALA A 64 -1.41 -3.54 7.61
N VAL A 65 -2.70 -3.21 7.77
CA VAL A 65 -3.15 -1.86 8.14
C VAL A 65 -2.46 -1.36 9.42
N ALA A 66 -2.27 -2.21 10.42
CA ALA A 66 -1.58 -1.83 11.65
C ALA A 66 -0.10 -1.47 11.40
N ILE A 67 0.55 -2.18 10.48
CA ILE A 67 1.95 -1.92 10.09
C ILE A 67 2.05 -0.61 9.31
N ASN A 68 1.12 -0.36 8.38
CA ASN A 68 1.09 0.89 7.61
C ASN A 68 0.86 2.11 8.51
N LEU A 69 -0.06 2.02 9.48
CA LEU A 69 -0.27 3.08 10.47
C LEU A 69 0.94 3.25 11.41
N SER A 70 1.59 2.16 11.81
CA SER A 70 2.82 2.25 12.60
C SER A 70 3.95 2.94 11.81
N ALA A 71 4.10 2.62 10.53
CA ALA A 71 5.06 3.29 9.66
C ALA A 71 4.76 4.79 9.51
N LEU A 72 3.48 5.18 9.49
CA LEU A 72 3.07 6.59 9.51
C LEU A 72 3.52 7.31 10.78
N LEU A 73 3.37 6.69 11.95
CA LEU A 73 3.76 7.28 13.22
C LEU A 73 5.27 7.35 13.42
N ILE A 74 6.01 6.34 12.94
CA ILE A 74 7.45 6.22 13.18
C ILE A 74 8.26 6.96 12.11
N TYR A 75 7.85 6.88 10.84
CA TYR A 75 8.62 7.36 9.70
C TYR A 75 7.96 8.53 8.96
N GLY A 76 6.77 8.95 9.38
CA GLY A 76 6.01 10.02 8.75
C GLY A 76 5.36 9.61 7.42
N SER A 77 4.72 10.58 6.78
CA SER A 77 3.91 10.37 5.57
C SER A 77 4.68 9.69 4.44
N ALA A 78 5.90 10.15 4.17
CA ALA A 78 6.71 9.63 3.08
C ALA A 78 7.11 8.17 3.26
N GLY A 79 7.53 7.78 4.48
CA GLY A 79 7.82 6.40 4.81
C GLY A 79 6.58 5.50 4.73
N ALA A 80 5.45 5.96 5.25
CA ALA A 80 4.20 5.21 5.26
C ALA A 80 3.67 4.90 3.86
N VAL A 81 3.76 5.85 2.94
CA VAL A 81 3.29 5.68 1.57
C VAL A 81 4.14 4.63 0.83
N TRP A 82 5.45 4.59 1.07
CA TRP A 82 6.32 3.52 0.57
C TRP A 82 6.01 2.15 1.18
N VAL A 83 5.83 2.09 2.51
CA VAL A 83 5.47 0.84 3.20
C VAL A 83 4.13 0.32 2.69
N ALA A 84 3.13 1.17 2.51
CA ALA A 84 1.82 0.80 2.00
C ALA A 84 1.86 0.30 0.55
N PHE A 85 2.65 0.96 -0.31
CA PHE A 85 2.90 0.49 -1.67
C PHE A 85 3.51 -0.92 -1.66
N ALA A 86 4.62 -1.10 -0.94
CA ALA A 86 5.37 -2.35 -0.94
C ALA A 86 4.58 -3.50 -0.29
N THR A 87 3.82 -3.21 0.78
CA THR A 87 2.93 -4.15 1.45
C THR A 87 1.98 -4.82 0.46
N ALA A 88 1.27 -4.03 -0.35
CA ALA A 88 0.29 -4.54 -1.30
C ALA A 88 0.91 -5.04 -2.61
N PHE A 89 2.07 -4.51 -3.01
CA PHE A 89 2.71 -4.88 -4.26
C PHE A 89 3.45 -6.23 -4.18
N PHE A 90 4.05 -6.52 -3.01
CA PHE A 90 4.84 -7.74 -2.77
C PHE A 90 4.09 -8.81 -1.98
N SER A 91 2.83 -8.57 -1.58
CA SER A 91 2.04 -9.59 -0.89
C SER A 91 1.71 -10.77 -1.81
N VAL A 92 1.52 -11.93 -1.18
CA VAL A 92 1.10 -13.17 -1.80
C VAL A 92 -0.28 -13.52 -1.27
N MET A 93 -1.30 -13.39 -2.11
CA MET A 93 -2.70 -13.62 -1.72
C MET A 93 -3.13 -15.03 -2.10
N ASP A 94 -3.80 -15.74 -1.18
CA ASP A 94 -4.44 -17.03 -1.47
C ASP A 94 -5.97 -16.86 -1.48
N TYR A 95 -6.59 -17.07 -2.63
CA TYR A 95 -8.03 -16.94 -2.83
C TYR A 95 -8.78 -18.28 -2.65
N GLY A 96 -8.26 -19.20 -1.84
CA GLY A 96 -9.02 -20.36 -1.36
C GLY A 96 -9.17 -21.52 -2.35
N ARG A 97 -8.34 -21.57 -3.40
CA ARG A 97 -8.32 -22.67 -4.39
C ARG A 97 -6.93 -23.26 -4.62
N GLY A 98 -6.00 -23.02 -3.70
CA GLY A 98 -4.58 -23.37 -3.86
C GLY A 98 -3.85 -22.54 -4.92
N HIS A 99 -4.50 -21.48 -5.43
CA HIS A 99 -3.92 -20.56 -6.39
C HIS A 99 -3.40 -19.33 -5.66
N LYS A 100 -2.07 -19.28 -5.52
CA LYS A 100 -1.37 -18.15 -4.91
C LYS A 100 -1.13 -17.08 -5.97
N GLU A 101 -1.77 -15.94 -5.78
CA GLU A 101 -1.55 -14.76 -6.59
C GLU A 101 -0.39 -13.95 -5.99
N HIS A 102 0.57 -13.57 -6.83
CA HIS A 102 1.71 -12.75 -6.46
C HIS A 102 2.13 -11.91 -7.66
N LEU A 103 3.03 -10.94 -7.46
CA LEU A 103 3.46 -10.01 -8.51
C LEU A 103 3.83 -10.68 -9.85
N PHE A 104 4.53 -11.81 -9.83
CA PHE A 104 4.94 -12.52 -11.06
C PHE A 104 3.87 -13.39 -11.72
N ASN A 105 2.74 -13.66 -11.06
CA ASN A 105 1.64 -14.50 -11.59
C ASN A 105 0.37 -13.66 -11.87
N THR A 106 0.28 -12.47 -11.27
CA THR A 106 -0.85 -11.57 -11.41
C THR A 106 -0.54 -10.47 -12.44
N PRO A 107 -1.49 -10.09 -13.32
CA PRO A 107 -1.30 -8.95 -14.21
C PRO A 107 -0.91 -7.68 -13.45
N VAL A 108 0.18 -7.03 -13.85
CA VAL A 108 0.79 -5.88 -13.16
C VAL A 108 -0.20 -4.77 -12.82
N TYR A 109 -1.18 -4.49 -13.70
CA TYR A 109 -2.18 -3.45 -13.46
C TYR A 109 -3.07 -3.76 -12.24
N LYS A 110 -3.32 -5.03 -11.89
CA LYS A 110 -4.08 -5.41 -10.70
C LYS A 110 -3.26 -5.14 -9.44
N SER A 111 -1.99 -5.53 -9.43
CA SER A 111 -1.07 -5.29 -8.31
C SER A 111 -0.87 -3.79 -8.09
N LEU A 112 -0.68 -3.02 -9.16
CA LEU A 112 -0.60 -1.56 -9.10
C LEU A 112 -1.91 -0.95 -8.58
N PHE A 113 -3.07 -1.39 -9.07
CA PHE A 113 -4.35 -0.90 -8.57
C PHE A 113 -4.52 -1.15 -7.07
N ASN A 114 -4.16 -2.35 -6.58
CA ASN A 114 -4.22 -2.65 -5.15
C ASN A 114 -3.26 -1.75 -4.36
N SER A 115 -2.02 -1.63 -4.83
CA SER A 115 -1.00 -0.79 -4.19
C SER A 115 -1.39 0.68 -4.16
N SER A 116 -2.03 1.18 -5.22
CA SER A 116 -2.55 2.54 -5.27
C SER A 116 -3.70 2.78 -4.29
N ASN A 117 -4.58 1.79 -4.07
CA ASN A 117 -5.58 1.91 -3.01
C ASN A 117 -4.93 2.00 -1.62
N TYR A 118 -3.91 1.19 -1.35
CA TYR A 118 -3.15 1.26 -0.10
C TYR A 118 -2.48 2.63 0.10
N ILE A 119 -1.83 3.16 -0.94
CA ILE A 119 -1.25 4.51 -0.94
C ILE A 119 -2.32 5.56 -0.64
N LEU A 120 -3.46 5.53 -1.34
CA LEU A 120 -4.54 6.50 -1.15
C LEU A 120 -5.10 6.45 0.28
N SER A 121 -5.30 5.24 0.81
CA SER A 121 -5.78 5.04 2.19
C SER A 121 -4.81 5.58 3.23
N ILE A 122 -3.51 5.27 3.11
CA ILE A 122 -2.54 5.76 4.10
C ILE A 122 -2.27 7.26 3.96
N ALA A 123 -2.32 7.81 2.74
CA ALA A 123 -2.21 9.25 2.52
C ALA A 123 -3.40 10.00 3.12
N ALA A 124 -4.62 9.46 3.01
CA ALA A 124 -5.79 10.02 3.69
C ALA A 124 -5.61 10.01 5.21
N ALA A 125 -5.12 8.90 5.78
CA ALA A 125 -4.79 8.82 7.19
C ALA A 125 -3.72 9.85 7.59
N ALA A 126 -2.65 9.99 6.81
CA ALA A 126 -1.58 10.96 7.03
C ALA A 126 -2.11 12.40 7.09
N LEU A 127 -3.03 12.76 6.18
CA LEU A 127 -3.70 14.06 6.20
C LEU A 127 -4.49 14.24 7.49
N THR A 128 -5.27 13.24 7.91
CA THR A 128 -6.02 13.30 9.17
C THR A 128 -5.09 13.53 10.37
N TYR A 129 -4.00 12.76 10.47
CA TYR A 129 -3.03 12.92 11.56
C TYR A 129 -2.37 14.29 11.55
N ARG A 130 -2.06 14.83 10.37
CA ARG A 130 -1.50 16.18 10.22
C ARG A 130 -2.48 17.26 10.67
N TYR A 131 -3.76 17.15 10.29
CA TYR A 131 -4.79 18.12 10.72
C TYR A 131 -5.11 18.04 12.22
N LEU A 132 -4.90 16.88 12.85
CA LEU A 132 -5.02 16.72 14.30
C LEU A 132 -3.78 17.18 15.07
N GLY A 133 -2.70 17.57 14.39
CA GLY A 133 -1.45 18.03 15.00
C GLY A 133 -0.56 16.91 15.52
N CYS A 134 -0.75 15.67 15.04
CA CYS A 134 0.04 14.51 15.42
C CYS A 134 1.24 14.24 14.49
N LEU A 135 1.33 14.96 13.37
CA LEU A 135 2.37 14.88 12.33
C LEU A 135 2.77 16.27 11.84
#